data_AF-A0A1N7NGU6-F1
#
_entry.id   AF-A0A1N7NGU6-F1
#
_cell.length_a   1.000
_cell.length_b   1.000
_cell.length_c   1.000
_cell.angle_alpha   90.00
_cell.angle_beta   90.00
_cell.angle_gamma   90.00
#
_symmetry.space_group_name_H-M   'P 1'
#
loop_
_entity.id
_entity.type
_entity.pdbx_description
1 polymer ?
#
loop_
_entity_poly.entity_id
_entity_poly.type
_entity_poly.pdbx_seq_one_letter_code
_entity_poly.pdbx_strand_id
1 'polypeptide(L)' 'MSILRRNQTFHLRRRVPRRYRDVEQREMILISLHTDSESVAKTKADQVWQELIEA' A
#
# COMPACT_ATOMS: atom_id res chain seq x y z
N MET A 1 -1.90 6.38 -7.20
CA MET A 1 -1.27 5.37 -6.32
C MET A 1 -0.60 4.31 -7.19
N SER A 2 0.55 3.76 -6.81
CA SER A 2 1.18 2.68 -7.59
C SER A 2 0.98 1.34 -6.91
N ILE A 3 0.40 0.38 -7.63
CA ILE A 3 0.29 -1.02 -7.19
C ILE A 3 1.38 -1.80 -7.91
N LEU A 4 2.06 -2.68 -7.19
CA LEU A 4 3.03 -3.61 -7.77
C LEU A 4 2.61 -5.05 -7.52
N ARG A 5 2.95 -5.95 -8.45
CA ARG A 5 2.76 -7.39 -8.25
C ARG A 5 4.06 -8.00 -7.77
N ARG A 6 4.02 -8.75 -6.67
CA ARG A 6 5.17 -9.47 -6.10
C ARG A 6 4.69 -10.83 -5.60
N ASN A 7 5.37 -11.90 -6.00
CA ASN A 7 5.03 -13.28 -5.62
C ASN A 7 3.52 -13.56 -5.81
N GLN A 8 3.02 -13.28 -7.02
CA GLN A 8 1.61 -13.41 -7.42
C GLN A 8 0.62 -12.46 -6.72
N THR A 9 0.98 -11.82 -5.61
CA THR A 9 0.10 -10.91 -4.86
C THR A 9 0.38 -9.44 -5.18
N PHE A 10 -0.67 -8.65 -5.29
CA PHE A 10 -0.60 -7.20 -5.46
C PHE A 10 -0.35 -6.50 -4.12
N HIS A 11 0.50 -5.48 -4.18
CA HIS A 11 0.90 -4.67 -3.05
C HIS A 11 0.74 -3.19 -3.40
N LEU A 12 0.20 -2.41 -2.48
CA LEU A 12 0.18 -0.95 -2.54
C LEU A 12 1.55 -0.42 -2.13
N ARG A 13 2.22 0.29 -3.04
CA ARG A 13 3.50 0.96 -2.77
C ARG A 13 3.27 2.41 -2.38
N ARG A 14 3.79 2.81 -1.23
CA ARG A 14 3.67 4.18 -0.72
C ARG A 14 5.00 4.67 -0.13
N ARG A 15 5.26 5.96 -0.29
CA ARG A 15 6.34 6.65 0.42
C ARG A 15 5.93 6.94 1.86
N VAL A 16 6.85 6.72 2.79
CA VAL A 16 6.68 7.12 4.19
C VAL A 16 6.90 8.64 4.31
N PRO A 17 5.91 9.40 4.81
CA PRO A 17 6.10 10.83 5.05
C PRO A 17 7.22 11.09 6.05
N ARG A 18 8.01 12.15 5.82
CA ARG A 18 9.18 12.48 6.68
C ARG A 18 8.83 12.60 8.16
N ARG A 19 7.63 13.09 8.49
CA ARG A 19 7.15 13.23 9.87
C ARG A 19 6.97 11.91 10.62
N TYR A 20 6.93 10.78 9.93
CA TYR A 20 6.82 9.44 10.54
C TYR A 20 8.14 8.66 10.47
N ARG A 21 9.25 9.30 10.09
CA ARG A 21 10.55 8.64 9.92
C ARG A 21 11.09 8.04 11.21
N ASP A 22 10.74 8.63 12.35
CA ASP A 22 11.17 8.17 13.67
C ASP A 22 10.50 6.85 14.06
N VAL A 23 9.31 6.57 13.51
CA VAL A 23 8.54 5.32 13.74
C VAL A 23 8.85 4.31 12.63
N GLU A 24 8.89 4.78 11.38
CA GLU A 24 9.13 3.96 10.20
C GLU A 24 10.32 4.52 9.42
N GLN A 25 11.47 3.89 9.57
CA GLN A 25 12.72 4.35 8.96
C GLN A 25 12.78 4.10 7.45
N ARG A 26 11.96 3.17 6.93
CA ARG A 26 11.93 2.85 5.49
C ARG A 26 11.41 4.04 4.70
N GLU A 27 12.02 4.32 3.55
CA GLU A 27 11.53 5.39 2.66
C GLU A 27 10.24 5.02 1.93
N MET A 28 10.07 3.72 1.66
CA MET A 28 8.89 3.16 1.03
C MET A 28 8.41 1.94 1.78
N ILE A 29 7.08 1.83 1.89
CA ILE A 29 6.38 0.67 2.42
C ILE A 29 5.55 0.02 1.33
N LEU A 30 5.39 -1.30 1.49
CA LEU A 30 4.58 -2.15 0.65
C LEU A 30 3.51 -2.79 1.53
N ILE A 31 2.26 -2.47 1.25
CA ILE A 31 1.11 -3.02 1.96
C ILE A 31 0.51 -4.09 1.06
N SER A 32 0.44 -5.33 1.54
CA SER A 32 -0.21 -6.41 0.79
C SER A 32 -1.70 -6.12 0.60
N LEU A 33 -2.20 -6.25 -0.63
CA LEU A 33 -3.64 -6.17 -0.93
C LEU A 33 -4.31 -7.56 -0.90
N HIS A 34 -3.52 -8.62 -0.63
CA HIS A 34 -3.98 -10.00 -0.51
C HIS A 34 -4.87 -10.44 -1.68
N THR A 35 -4.45 -10.08 -2.90
CA THR A 35 -5.13 -10.46 -4.13
C THR A 35 -4.13 -10.56 -5.27
N ASP A 36 -4.37 -11.46 -6.20
CA ASP A 36 -3.61 -11.69 -7.42
C ASP A 36 -4.31 -11.16 -8.68
N SER A 37 -5.52 -10.60 -8.52
CA SER A 37 -6.31 -9.94 -9.57
C SER A 37 -6.08 -8.43 -9.55
N GLU A 38 -5.73 -7.86 -10.71
CA GLU A 38 -5.40 -6.43 -10.81
C GLU A 38 -6.63 -5.52 -10.62
N SER A 39 -7.80 -5.93 -11.12
CA SER A 39 -9.04 -5.16 -10.97
C SER A 39 -9.50 -5.08 -9.52
N VAL A 40 -9.39 -6.20 -8.79
CA VAL A 40 -9.66 -6.28 -7.36
C VAL A 40 -8.61 -5.48 -6.58
N ALA A 41 -7.33 -5.56 -6.98
CA ALA A 41 -6.26 -4.79 -6.35
C ALA A 41 -6.49 -3.28 -6.45
N LYS A 42 -6.93 -2.77 -7.62
CA LYS A 42 -7.23 -1.34 -7.80
C LYS A 42 -8.32 -0.87 -6.84
N THR A 43 -9.41 -1.62 -6.76
CA THR A 43 -10.53 -1.30 -5.85
C THR A 43 -10.11 -1.36 -4.38
N LYS A 44 -9.37 -2.42 -3.98
CA LYS A 44 -8.87 -2.57 -2.61
C LYS A 44 -7.84 -1.50 -2.24
N ALA A 45 -7.01 -1.06 -3.18
CA ALA A 45 -6.01 -0.03 -2.91
C ALA A 45 -6.64 1.28 -2.46
N ASP A 46 -7.76 1.68 -3.07
CA ASP A 46 -8.50 2.88 -2.67
C ASP A 46 -9.14 2.72 -1.30
N GLN A 47 -9.71 1.54 -0.99
CA GLN A 47 -10.31 1.25 0.32
C GLN A 47 -9.27 1.25 1.46
N VAL A 48 -8.19 0.48 1.30
CA VAL A 48 -7.08 0.42 2.28
C VAL A 48 -6.47 1.80 2.49
N TRP A 49 -6.46 2.64 1.46
CA TRP A 49 -5.99 4.02 1.59
C TRP A 49 -6.91 4.87 2.47
N GLN A 50 -8.23 4.79 2.29
CA GLN A 50 -9.18 5.54 3.12
C GLN A 50 -9.08 5.10 4.59
N GLU A 51 -9.01 3.81 4.85
CA GLU A 51 -8.82 3.26 6.20
C GLU A 51 -7.56 3.81 6.88
N LEU A 52 -6.47 4.00 6.13
CA LEU A 52 -5.23 4.60 6.64
C LEU A 52 -5.29 6.11 6.89
N ILE A 53 -6.27 6.82 6.33
CA ILE A 53 -6.48 8.26 6.56
C ILE A 53 -7.44 8.49 7.72
N GLU A 54 -8.44 7.64 7.88
CA GLU A 54 -9.51 7.81 8.87
C GLU A 54 -9.11 7.36 10.29
N ALA A 55 -7.99 6.63 10.43
CA ALA A 55 -7.41 6.18 11.71
C ALA A 55 -6.40 7.19 12.29
#